data_AF-A0A0A3IGQ2-F1
#
_entry.id   AF-A0A0A3IGQ2-F1
#
_cell.length_a   1.000
_cell.length_b   1.000
_cell.length_c   1.000
_cell.angle_alpha   90.00
_cell.angle_beta   90.00
_cell.angle_gamma   90.00
#
_symmetry.space_group_name_H-M   'P 1'
#
loop_
_entity.id
_entity.type
_entity.pdbx_description
1 polymer ?
#
loop_
_entity_poly.entity_id
_entity_poly.type
_entity_poly.pdbx_seq_one_letter_code
_entity_poly.pdbx_strand_id
1 'polypeptide(L)'
;MNKIIDFISIKQRKQNEKLDKMFRKANSLRHVQEIDQLVEEKSLAVHDHKLFLAFLKYMELKELDAQTIFKEVLRLPKYKFEERYQMNWQSVVQLCFTFLAILKESDPEQYLEFIVSN
;
A
#
# COMPACT_ATOMS: atom_id res chain seq x y z
N MET A 1 -7.40 -30.23 2.89
CA MET A 1 -7.76 -28.80 2.80
C MET A 1 -6.55 -27.84 2.84
N ASN A 2 -5.33 -28.25 2.46
CA ASN A 2 -4.12 -27.39 2.56
C ASN A 2 -3.74 -26.63 1.28
N LYS A 3 -4.23 -27.02 0.11
CA LYS A 3 -3.75 -26.47 -1.17
C LYS A 3 -4.20 -25.02 -1.47
N ILE A 4 -5.34 -24.60 -0.92
CA ILE A 4 -5.89 -23.24 -1.15
C ILE A 4 -5.18 -22.20 -0.27
N ILE A 5 -4.86 -22.56 0.99
CA ILE A 5 -4.13 -21.69 1.93
C ILE A 5 -2.68 -21.49 1.44
N ASP A 6 -2.06 -22.54 0.91
CA ASP A 6 -0.74 -22.45 0.27
C ASP A 6 -0.77 -21.56 -0.98
N PHE A 7 -1.84 -21.61 -1.79
CA PHE A 7 -1.94 -20.79 -3.00
C PHE A 7 -2.10 -19.30 -2.67
N ILE A 8 -2.94 -18.96 -1.69
CA ILE A 8 -3.14 -17.56 -1.24
C ILE A 8 -1.83 -17.02 -0.64
N SER A 9 -1.15 -17.78 0.22
CA SER A 9 0.11 -17.35 0.83
C SER A 9 1.26 -17.22 -0.18
N ILE A 10 1.34 -18.10 -1.18
CA ILE A 10 2.32 -17.99 -2.28
C ILE A 10 2.02 -16.77 -3.15
N LYS A 11 0.76 -16.51 -3.50
CA LYS A 11 0.36 -15.34 -4.31
C LYS A 11 0.68 -14.03 -3.58
N GLN A 12 0.36 -13.97 -2.29
CA GLN A 12 0.61 -12.81 -1.43
C GLN A 12 2.11 -12.58 -1.22
N ARG A 13 2.88 -13.65 -1.02
CA ARG A 13 4.35 -13.59 -0.96
C ARG A 13 4.96 -13.09 -2.26
N LYS A 14 4.52 -13.61 -3.42
CA LYS A 14 4.99 -13.14 -4.73
C LYS A 14 4.64 -11.67 -4.98
N GLN A 15 3.47 -11.21 -4.52
CA GLN A 15 3.10 -9.79 -4.57
C GLN A 15 4.03 -8.94 -3.70
N ASN A 16 4.27 -9.38 -2.47
CA ASN A 16 5.19 -8.69 -1.57
C ASN A 16 6.61 -8.63 -2.13
N GLU A 17 7.09 -9.72 -2.74
CA GLU A 17 8.40 -9.76 -3.41
C GLU A 17 8.45 -8.87 -4.66
N LYS A 18 7.34 -8.74 -5.41
CA LYS A 18 7.25 -7.86 -6.59
C LYS A 18 7.24 -6.39 -6.19
N LEU A 19 6.46 -6.04 -5.17
CA LEU A 19 6.50 -4.72 -4.53
C LEU A 19 7.94 -4.43 -4.07
N ASP A 20 8.54 -5.29 -3.23
CA ASP A 20 9.91 -5.12 -2.74
C ASP A 20 10.95 -4.93 -3.86
N LYS A 21 10.85 -5.70 -4.95
CA LYS A 21 11.75 -5.56 -6.10
C LYS A 21 11.58 -4.23 -6.82
N MET A 22 10.34 -3.77 -7.01
CA MET A 22 10.06 -2.49 -7.64
C MET A 22 10.61 -1.34 -6.79
N PHE A 23 10.38 -1.38 -5.48
CA PHE A 23 10.83 -0.34 -4.56
C PHE A 23 12.32 -0.35 -4.26
N ARG A 24 13.01 -1.49 -4.43
CA ARG A 24 14.48 -1.51 -4.42
C ARG A 24 15.09 -0.81 -5.64
N LYS A 25 14.38 -0.76 -6.76
CA LYS A 25 14.84 -0.10 -8.00
C LYS A 25 14.38 1.34 -8.10
N ALA A 26 13.19 1.64 -7.59
CA ALA A 26 12.59 2.96 -7.59
C ALA A 26 12.64 3.52 -6.16
N ASN A 27 13.51 4.49 -5.91
CA ASN A 27 13.55 5.23 -4.64
C ASN A 27 12.23 6.00 -4.33
N SER A 28 11.22 5.93 -5.21
CA SER A 28 9.88 6.52 -5.13
C SER A 28 9.02 6.00 -6.30
N LEU A 29 7.72 5.76 -6.09
CA LEU A 29 6.78 5.42 -7.16
C LEU A 29 6.32 6.70 -7.87
N ARG A 30 6.99 7.08 -8.96
CA ARG A 30 6.67 8.28 -9.75
C ARG A 30 5.84 7.99 -11.00
N HIS A 31 5.63 6.72 -11.33
CA HIS A 31 4.95 6.32 -12.56
C HIS A 31 3.53 5.84 -12.24
N VAL A 32 2.54 6.67 -12.58
CA VAL A 32 1.11 6.40 -12.36
C VAL A 32 0.68 5.03 -12.92
N GLN A 33 1.19 4.67 -14.10
CA GLN A 33 0.89 3.39 -14.76
C GLN A 33 1.39 2.17 -13.95
N GLU A 34 2.51 2.31 -13.25
CA GLU A 34 3.07 1.24 -12.41
C GLU A 34 2.24 1.06 -11.14
N ILE A 35 1.75 2.17 -10.56
CA ILE A 35 0.85 2.13 -9.40
C ILE A 35 -0.47 1.47 -9.79
N ASP A 36 -1.06 1.88 -10.92
CA ASP A 36 -2.36 1.36 -11.35
C ASP A 36 -2.33 -0.13 -11.65
N GLN A 37 -1.27 -0.61 -12.31
CA GLN A 37 -1.09 -2.05 -12.56
C GLN A 37 -0.99 -2.85 -11.25
N LEU A 38 -0.29 -2.34 -10.25
CA LEU A 38 -0.13 -3.02 -8.97
C LEU A 38 -1.43 -3.06 -8.16
N VAL A 39 -2.25 -2.02 -8.27
CA VAL A 39 -3.58 -1.98 -7.66
C VAL A 39 -4.50 -3.02 -8.31
N GLU A 40 -4.53 -3.09 -9.65
CA GLU A 40 -5.29 -4.12 -10.39
C GLU A 40 -4.89 -5.55 -10.02
N GLU A 41 -3.59 -5.79 -9.85
CA GLU A 41 -3.12 -7.12 -9.47
C GLU A 41 -3.50 -7.49 -8.02
N LYS A 42 -3.77 -6.50 -7.16
CA LYS A 42 -4.02 -6.72 -5.73
C LYS A 42 -5.35 -7.43 -5.50
N SER A 43 -5.26 -8.65 -4.98
CA SER A 43 -6.42 -9.40 -4.50
C SER A 43 -6.67 -9.01 -3.06
N LEU A 44 -7.71 -8.22 -2.78
CA LEU A 44 -8.08 -7.85 -1.41
C LEU A 44 -8.52 -9.11 -0.65
N ALA A 45 -7.69 -9.60 0.27
CA ALA A 45 -8.08 -10.67 1.17
C ALA A 45 -8.77 -10.08 2.39
N VAL A 46 -9.73 -10.80 3.00
CA VAL A 46 -10.46 -10.35 4.19
C VAL A 46 -9.54 -9.95 5.36
N HIS A 47 -8.34 -10.54 5.43
CA HIS A 47 -7.31 -10.19 6.42
C HIS A 47 -6.78 -8.76 6.23
N ASP A 48 -6.66 -8.29 4.99
CA ASP A 48 -6.10 -6.97 4.66
C ASP A 48 -6.99 -5.84 5.20
N HIS A 49 -8.30 -6.05 5.29
CA HIS A 49 -9.24 -5.05 5.84
C HIS A 49 -9.10 -4.87 7.35
N LYS A 50 -8.88 -5.94 8.14
CA LYS A 50 -8.73 -5.82 9.60
C LYS A 50 -7.45 -5.07 9.97
N LEU A 51 -6.36 -5.40 9.29
CA LEU A 51 -5.07 -4.71 9.49
C LEU A 51 -5.18 -3.24 9.06
N PHE A 52 -5.88 -2.98 7.96
CA PHE A 52 -6.14 -1.63 7.48
C PHE A 52 -6.92 -0.78 8.50
N LEU A 53 -8.01 -1.30 9.05
CA LEU A 53 -8.79 -0.59 10.07
C LEU A 53 -7.99 -0.34 11.35
N ALA A 54 -7.20 -1.32 11.79
CA ALA A 54 -6.31 -1.16 12.94
C ALA A 54 -5.26 -0.06 12.70
N PHE A 55 -4.71 0.00 11.48
CA PHE A 55 -3.79 1.07 11.08
C PHE A 55 -4.46 2.45 11.09
N LEU A 56 -5.68 2.58 10.55
CA LEU A 56 -6.41 3.85 10.60
C LEU A 56 -6.66 4.31 12.03
N LYS A 57 -7.02 3.39 12.94
CA LYS A 57 -7.16 3.72 14.36
C LYS A 57 -5.84 4.15 14.98
N TYR A 58 -4.73 3.50 14.62
CA TYR A 58 -3.40 3.91 15.06
C TYR A 58 -3.01 5.31 14.56
N MET A 59 -3.35 5.67 13.32
CA MET A 59 -3.14 7.04 12.79
C MET A 59 -3.95 8.08 13.57
N GLU A 60 -5.23 7.80 13.83
CA GLU A 60 -6.11 8.67 14.61
C GLU A 60 -5.54 8.92 16.01
N LEU A 61 -5.06 7.88 16.70
CA LEU A 61 -4.43 7.99 18.03
C LEU A 61 -3.11 8.78 18.01
N LYS A 62 -2.46 8.87 16.85
CA LYS A 62 -1.22 9.64 16.64
C LYS A 62 -1.49 11.05 16.12
N GLU A 63 -2.75 11.42 15.93
CA GLU A 63 -3.16 12.68 15.29
C GLU A 63 -2.53 12.85 13.90
N LEU A 64 -2.32 11.73 13.20
CA LEU A 64 -1.78 11.70 11.85
C LEU A 64 -2.90 11.44 10.84
N ASP A 65 -2.82 12.13 9.71
CA ASP A 65 -3.71 11.88 8.57
C ASP A 65 -3.18 10.72 7.73
N ALA A 66 -3.97 9.65 7.60
CA ALA A 66 -3.59 8.46 6.86
C ALA A 66 -3.33 8.75 5.37
N GLN A 67 -4.10 9.66 4.75
CA GLN A 67 -3.89 10.01 3.35
C GLN A 67 -2.53 10.68 3.13
N THR A 68 -2.13 11.58 4.03
CA THR A 68 -0.82 12.22 4.02
C THR A 68 0.29 11.17 4.14
N ILE A 69 0.17 10.22 5.08
CA ILE A 69 1.14 9.13 5.25
C ILE A 69 1.23 8.27 3.97
N PHE A 70 0.10 7.96 3.35
CA PHE A 70 0.07 7.19 2.10
C PHE A 70 0.67 7.95 0.91
N LYS A 71 0.49 9.26 0.81
CA LYS A 71 1.20 10.06 -0.21
C LYS A 71 2.71 10.07 0.08
N GLU A 72 3.10 10.25 1.33
CA GLU A 72 4.51 10.31 1.68
C GLU A 72 5.23 8.97 1.54
N VAL A 73 4.58 7.83 1.80
CA VAL A 73 5.21 6.51 1.64
C VAL A 73 5.55 6.20 0.18
N LEU A 74 4.78 6.78 -0.76
CA LEU A 74 4.99 6.62 -2.20
C LEU A 74 6.05 7.60 -2.75
N ARG A 75 6.18 8.78 -2.15
CA ARG A 75 7.10 9.86 -2.58
C ARG A 75 8.49 9.79 -1.96
N LEU A 76 8.56 9.50 -0.67
CA LEU A 76 9.82 9.55 0.07
C LEU A 76 10.64 8.28 -0.16
N PRO A 77 11.97 8.40 -0.26
CA PRO A 77 12.85 7.25 -0.11
C PRO A 77 12.63 6.58 1.24
N LYS A 78 12.70 5.24 1.27
CA LYS A 78 12.49 4.41 2.47
C LYS A 78 13.13 5.01 3.73
N TYR A 79 14.43 5.33 3.69
CA TYR A 79 15.15 5.82 4.87
C TYR A 79 14.57 7.14 5.41
N LYS A 80 14.15 8.07 4.53
CA LYS A 80 13.55 9.35 4.95
C LYS A 80 12.17 9.15 5.56
N PHE A 81 11.39 8.22 5.01
CA PHE A 81 10.08 7.90 5.55
C PHE A 81 10.20 7.27 6.94
N GLU A 82 11.07 6.27 7.09
CA GLU A 82 11.25 5.56 8.37
C GLU A 82 11.83 6.49 9.44
N GLU A 83 12.75 7.40 9.08
CA GLU A 83 13.28 8.43 9.97
C GLU A 83 12.17 9.39 10.43
N ARG A 84 11.33 9.88 9.51
CA ARG A 84 10.27 10.85 9.81
C ARG A 84 9.15 10.27 10.66
N TYR A 85 8.66 9.09 10.30
CA TYR A 85 7.44 8.53 10.90
C TYR A 85 7.68 7.42 11.92
N GLN A 86 8.90 6.88 11.99
CA GLN A 86 9.23 5.75 12.84
C GLN A 86 8.30 4.54 12.58
N MET A 87 7.85 4.38 11.33
CA MET A 87 6.98 3.30 10.87
C MET A 87 7.75 2.40 9.92
N ASN A 88 7.45 1.10 9.92
CA ASN A 88 8.01 0.17 8.94
C ASN A 88 7.46 0.50 7.54
N TRP A 89 8.33 1.01 6.67
CA TRP A 89 7.93 1.54 5.36
C TRP A 89 7.22 0.48 4.50
N GLN A 90 7.69 -0.77 4.53
CA GLN A 90 7.13 -1.87 3.74
C GLN A 90 5.68 -2.21 4.17
N SER A 91 5.42 -2.19 5.47
CA SER A 91 4.07 -2.42 6.03
C SER A 91 3.12 -1.29 5.61
N VAL A 92 3.58 -0.03 5.66
CA VAL A 92 2.77 1.12 5.25
C VAL A 92 2.50 1.11 3.75
N VAL A 93 3.45 0.67 2.92
CA VAL A 93 3.21 0.44 1.48
C VAL A 93 2.10 -0.55 1.26
N GLN A 94 2.10 -1.70 1.94
CA GLN A 94 1.04 -2.69 1.78
C GLN A 94 -0.33 -2.10 2.14
N LEU A 95 -0.41 -1.34 3.23
CA LEU A 95 -1.62 -0.66 3.67
C LEU A 95 -2.07 0.41 2.68
N CYS A 96 -1.12 1.18 2.12
CA CYS A 96 -1.39 2.16 1.05
C CYS A 96 -2.01 1.48 -0.17
N PHE A 97 -1.48 0.34 -0.61
CA PHE A 97 -2.08 -0.38 -1.75
C PHE A 97 -3.44 -0.98 -1.40
N THR A 98 -3.70 -1.32 -0.13
CA THR A 98 -5.04 -1.75 0.31
C THR A 98 -6.01 -0.58 0.22
N PHE A 99 -5.61 0.61 0.68
CA PHE A 99 -6.37 1.84 0.51
C PHE A 99 -6.67 2.15 -0.95
N LEU A 100 -5.65 2.11 -1.83
CA LEU A 100 -5.81 2.38 -3.25
C LEU A 100 -6.78 1.42 -3.94
N ALA A 101 -6.73 0.13 -3.61
CA ALA A 101 -7.67 -0.86 -4.15
C ALA A 101 -9.11 -0.58 -3.69
N ILE A 102 -9.31 -0.28 -2.40
CA ILE A 102 -10.62 0.12 -1.87
C ILE A 102 -11.11 1.41 -2.54
N LEU A 103 -10.22 2.39 -2.70
CA LEU A 103 -10.55 3.69 -3.29
C LEU A 103 -10.93 3.52 -4.77
N LYS A 104 -10.19 2.71 -5.53
CA LYS A 104 -10.51 2.42 -6.94
C LYS A 104 -11.89 1.77 -7.10
N GLU A 105 -12.30 0.92 -6.18
CA GLU A 105 -13.61 0.27 -6.20
C GLU A 105 -14.75 1.19 -5.76
N SER A 106 -14.50 2.08 -4.79
CA SER A 106 -15.54 2.91 -4.16
C SER A 106 -15.69 4.30 -4.79
N ASP A 107 -14.59 4.92 -5.20
CA ASP A 107 -14.52 6.25 -5.81
C ASP A 107 -13.35 6.32 -6.83
N PRO A 108 -13.60 5.90 -8.08
CA PRO A 108 -12.58 5.88 -9.14
C PRO A 108 -12.01 7.26 -9.48
N GLU A 109 -12.78 8.34 -9.31
CA GLU A 109 -12.33 9.70 -9.59
C GLU A 109 -11.31 10.15 -8.55
N GLN A 110 -11.63 9.97 -7.26
CA GLN A 110 -10.71 10.27 -6.18
C GLN A 110 -9.46 9.38 -6.22
N TYR A 111 -9.60 8.12 -6.67
CA TYR A 111 -8.45 7.25 -6.93
C TYR A 111 -7.49 7.84 -7.97
N LEU A 112 -8.02 8.28 -9.12
CA LEU A 112 -7.21 8.90 -10.18
C LEU A 112 -6.52 10.17 -9.69
N GLU A 113 -7.25 11.04 -8.98
CA GLU A 113 -6.66 12.23 -8.38
C GLU A 113 -5.54 11.89 -7.40
N PHE A 114 -5.72 10.84 -6.59
CA PHE A 114 -4.74 10.42 -5.60
C PHE A 114 -3.43 9.98 -6.28
N ILE A 115 -3.50 9.14 -7.30
CA ILE A 115 -2.30 8.60 -7.96
C ILE A 115 -1.63 9.59 -8.92
N VAL A 116 -2.37 10.52 -9.52
CA VAL A 116 -1.82 11.57 -10.41
C VAL A 116 -1.18 12.70 -9.60
N SER A 117 -1.75 13.04 -8.44
CA SER A 117 -1.22 14.10 -7.59
C SER A 117 0.04 13.69 -6.83
N ASN A 118 0.55 12.47 -7.01
CA ASN A 118 1.60 11.87 -6.20
C ASN A 118 3.01 12.10 -6.72
#